data_AF-A0AAQ0BSZ8-F1
#
_entry.id   AF-A0AAQ0BSZ8-F1
#
_cell.length_a   1.000
_cell.length_b   1.000
_cell.length_c   1.000
_cell.angle_alpha   90.00
_cell.angle_beta   90.00
_cell.angle_gamma   90.00
#
_symmetry.space_group_name_H-M   'P 1'
#
loop_
_entity.id
_entity.type
_entity.pdbx_description
1 polymer ?
#
loop_
_entity_poly.entity_id
_entity_poly.type
_entity_poly.pdbx_seq_one_letter_code
_entity_poly.pdbx_strand_id
1 'polypeptide(L)'
;METTRIESIEELREITKKYGARYLFRGQTKHYFDSTGAPNMPTSFERHGCIPPLMFKWTHYAKAIIRALGGGAYDALASDTVQAVLQHYGWRSFYIDLTKSLAVACWFASHKYSDDMRIHMCENYEEDPVWLIHREASYTAVSEGDGHLYVVDTEVLKQGNVGVFDLTEIEVEDGPIRFHAQHACLAGSVRRLPPEAVVSHIVVNMAVLQAYAKDNGFCNTVDLFPGERTDIVLRALLSIPWFRIRDAMNPIPAFRRGLDLPEYNLAFVKHLPPETILFDKFWIADNRADESTPLQLVPFYRMAEDSYYSNVPRTFELPETTKLLRENSGFAIELDGVIRPPEFLDSYACEKGIYVERMDGNLVSVGALYVEHPANVVCGAGVSAGWIYRVDGDVWTRVPNDDQCPCNNDLPHELQFTLLNMFEIALKDAEFKQVDALNFTHKGLNL
;
A
#
# COMPACT_ATOMS: atom_id res chain seq x y z
N MET A 1 26.48 15.63 21.46
CA MET A 1 26.79 14.52 20.55
C MET A 1 28.30 14.29 20.55
N GLU A 2 28.74 13.08 20.86
CA GLU A 2 30.16 12.67 20.77
C GLU A 2 30.44 12.15 19.35
N THR A 3 31.51 12.64 18.69
CA THR A 3 31.97 12.11 17.41
C THR A 3 33.21 11.25 17.61
N THR A 4 33.16 9.99 17.19
CA THR A 4 34.26 9.03 17.32
C THR A 4 34.61 8.46 15.96
N ARG A 5 35.90 8.25 15.69
CA ARG A 5 36.38 7.58 14.49
C ARG A 5 36.81 6.15 14.83
N ILE A 6 36.42 5.18 14.01
CA ILE A 6 36.74 3.76 14.17
C ILE A 6 37.44 3.26 12.92
N GLU A 7 38.53 2.53 13.12
CA GLU A 7 39.38 2.03 12.03
C GLU A 7 39.47 0.50 12.01
N SER A 8 38.91 -0.19 13.01
CA SER A 8 38.94 -1.66 13.10
C SER A 8 37.57 -2.30 13.43
N ILE A 9 37.43 -3.58 13.10
CA ILE A 9 36.23 -4.38 13.42
C ILE A 9 36.12 -4.58 14.93
N GLU A 10 37.25 -4.74 15.63
CA GLU A 10 37.32 -4.93 17.08
C GLU A 10 36.76 -3.73 17.83
N GLU A 11 37.14 -2.51 17.44
CA GLU A 11 36.58 -1.28 18.00
C GLU A 11 35.06 -1.19 17.78
N LEU A 12 34.57 -1.60 16.60
CA LEU A 12 33.14 -1.62 16.30
C LEU A 12 32.37 -2.67 17.14
N ARG A 13 32.99 -3.81 17.44
CA ARG A 13 32.46 -4.81 18.37
C ARG A 13 32.36 -4.27 19.80
N GLU A 14 33.35 -3.49 20.25
CA GLU A 14 33.31 -2.84 21.57
C GLU A 14 32.20 -1.78 21.66
N ILE A 15 31.95 -1.02 20.59
CA ILE A 15 30.81 -0.10 20.51
C ILE A 15 29.48 -0.82 20.73
N THR A 16 29.31 -2.02 20.15
CA THR A 16 28.07 -2.81 20.31
C THR A 16 27.80 -3.14 21.78
N LYS A 17 28.85 -3.37 22.57
CA LYS A 17 28.74 -3.65 24.01
C LYS A 17 28.38 -2.40 24.83
N LYS A 18 28.74 -1.20 24.35
CA LYS A 18 28.44 0.08 25.00
C LYS A 18 26.95 0.43 24.96
N TYR A 19 26.26 0.03 23.89
CA TYR A 19 24.87 0.42 23.62
C TYR A 19 23.91 -0.77 23.77
N GLY A 20 23.12 -0.76 24.84
CA GLY A 20 22.08 -1.77 25.08
C GLY A 20 20.76 -1.48 24.36
N ALA A 21 19.70 -2.20 24.73
CA ALA A 21 18.37 -2.17 24.09
C ALA A 21 17.65 -0.80 24.07
N ARG A 22 18.12 0.17 24.87
CA ARG A 22 17.64 1.56 24.88
C ARG A 22 18.05 2.34 23.62
N TYR A 23 19.06 1.87 22.90
CA TYR A 23 19.62 2.61 21.77
C TYR A 23 19.25 1.96 20.45
N LEU A 24 18.96 2.81 19.47
CA LEU A 24 18.74 2.42 18.09
C LEU A 24 19.84 3.00 17.20
N PHE A 25 20.03 2.38 16.05
CA PHE A 25 21.09 2.74 15.12
C PHE A 25 20.53 3.24 13.79
N ARG A 26 21.27 4.12 13.13
CA ARG A 26 21.02 4.51 11.74
C ARG A 26 22.33 4.61 10.98
N GLY A 27 22.41 3.96 9.83
CA GLY A 27 23.57 4.02 8.94
C GLY A 27 23.32 4.89 7.72
N GLN A 28 24.32 5.67 7.32
CA GLN A 28 24.27 6.50 6.11
C GLN A 28 25.65 6.57 5.44
N THR A 29 25.67 6.49 4.11
CA THR A 29 26.92 6.62 3.33
C THR A 29 27.46 8.06 3.28
N LYS A 30 26.68 9.04 3.75
CA LYS A 30 27.05 10.46 3.81
C LYS A 30 26.49 11.08 5.08
N HIS A 31 27.21 12.07 5.60
CA HIS A 31 26.74 12.86 6.72
C HIS A 31 25.89 14.04 6.25
N TYR A 32 24.81 14.35 6.98
CA TYR A 32 23.97 15.51 6.74
C TYR A 32 23.87 16.36 8.01
N PHE A 33 24.42 17.58 7.96
CA PHE A 33 24.28 18.59 9.00
C PHE A 33 23.29 19.68 8.53
N ASP A 34 22.66 20.37 9.48
CA ASP A 34 22.00 21.64 9.20
C ASP A 34 22.99 22.82 9.26
N SER A 35 22.49 24.04 9.04
CA SER A 35 23.28 25.27 9.08
C SER A 35 23.92 25.56 10.43
N THR A 36 23.49 24.89 11.50
CA THR A 36 24.02 25.02 12.87
C THR A 36 25.06 23.95 13.20
N GLY A 37 25.31 23.01 12.29
CA GLY A 37 26.21 21.88 12.53
C GLY A 37 25.56 20.74 13.33
N ALA A 38 24.24 20.75 13.50
CA ALA A 38 23.50 19.68 14.15
C ALA A 38 23.10 18.59 13.14
N PRO A 39 23.00 17.31 13.54
CA PRO A 39 22.53 16.25 12.65
C PRO A 39 21.17 16.60 12.03
N ASN A 40 21.10 16.48 10.71
CA ASN A 40 19.91 16.79 9.93
C ASN A 40 19.37 15.52 9.28
N MET A 41 18.34 14.93 9.88
CA MET A 41 17.68 13.74 9.37
C MET A 41 16.20 14.03 9.11
N PRO A 42 15.86 14.58 7.92
CA PRO A 42 14.49 14.84 7.53
C PRO A 42 13.78 13.56 7.10
N THR A 43 12.46 13.52 7.25
CA THR A 43 11.64 12.42 6.74
C THR A 43 11.58 12.41 5.21
N SER A 44 11.08 11.31 4.63
CA SER A 44 10.91 11.22 3.18
C SER A 44 9.85 12.18 2.65
N PHE A 45 8.80 12.51 3.43
CA PHE A 45 7.86 13.57 3.06
C PHE A 45 8.46 14.97 3.10
N GLU A 46 9.30 15.28 4.08
CA GLU A 46 10.00 16.58 4.11
C GLU A 46 10.92 16.74 2.88
N ARG A 47 11.52 15.65 2.40
CA ARG A 47 12.42 15.68 1.23
C ARG A 47 11.71 15.72 -0.12
N HIS A 48 10.54 15.08 -0.24
CA HIS A 48 9.94 14.81 -1.55
C HIS A 48 8.46 15.17 -1.66
N GLY A 49 7.83 15.65 -0.58
CA GLY A 49 6.41 15.95 -0.51
C GLY A 49 5.51 14.71 -0.41
N CYS A 50 4.27 14.95 0.02
CA CYS A 50 3.20 13.96 0.10
C CYS A 50 2.34 13.98 -1.17
N ILE A 51 1.87 12.80 -1.58
CA ILE A 51 0.90 12.62 -2.67
C ILE A 51 -0.35 11.99 -2.03
N PRO A 52 -1.36 12.81 -1.62
CA PRO A 52 -2.46 12.32 -0.78
C PRO A 52 -3.28 11.16 -1.38
N PRO A 53 -3.66 11.16 -2.68
CA PRO A 53 -4.40 10.03 -3.27
C PRO A 53 -3.65 8.70 -3.14
N LEU A 54 -2.37 8.69 -3.49
CA LEU A 54 -1.51 7.52 -3.32
C LEU A 54 -1.39 7.14 -1.84
N MET A 55 -1.31 8.11 -0.92
CA MET A 55 -1.24 7.84 0.51
C MET A 55 -2.47 7.06 1.00
N PHE A 56 -3.68 7.43 0.58
CA PHE A 56 -4.89 6.71 0.96
C PHE A 56 -4.91 5.29 0.39
N LYS A 57 -4.58 5.13 -0.90
CA LYS A 57 -4.46 3.82 -1.55
C LYS A 57 -3.45 2.92 -0.83
N TRP A 58 -2.24 3.43 -0.57
CA TRP A 58 -1.20 2.71 0.16
C TRP A 58 -1.64 2.33 1.57
N THR A 59 -2.22 3.27 2.33
CA THR A 59 -2.70 3.04 3.70
C THR A 59 -3.75 1.93 3.72
N HIS A 60 -4.67 1.97 2.75
CA HIS A 60 -5.68 0.95 2.58
C HIS A 60 -5.08 -0.43 2.33
N TYR A 61 -4.23 -0.58 1.32
CA TYR A 61 -3.61 -1.88 0.99
C TYR A 61 -2.77 -2.41 2.16
N ALA A 62 -1.98 -1.57 2.83
CA ALA A 62 -1.20 -2.02 3.97
C ALA A 62 -2.07 -2.45 5.15
N LYS A 63 -3.15 -1.72 5.48
CA LYS A 63 -4.10 -2.16 6.51
C LYS A 63 -4.74 -3.50 6.14
N ALA A 64 -5.19 -3.63 4.90
CA ALA A 64 -5.82 -4.86 4.43
C ALA A 64 -4.86 -6.04 4.48
N ILE A 65 -3.59 -5.86 4.08
CA ILE A 65 -2.55 -6.90 4.14
C ILE A 65 -2.20 -7.26 5.58
N ILE A 66 -1.92 -6.28 6.45
CA ILE A 66 -1.58 -6.54 7.88
C ILE A 66 -2.73 -7.26 8.56
N ARG A 67 -3.97 -6.86 8.27
CA ARG A 67 -5.16 -7.50 8.80
C ARG A 67 -5.33 -8.93 8.28
N ALA A 68 -5.14 -9.17 6.98
CA ALA A 68 -5.20 -10.50 6.39
C ALA A 68 -4.14 -11.46 6.98
N LEU A 69 -2.96 -10.94 7.34
CA LEU A 69 -1.85 -11.73 7.89
C LEU A 69 -1.91 -11.88 9.42
N GLY A 70 -2.42 -10.88 10.15
CA GLY A 70 -2.39 -10.82 11.61
C GLY A 70 -3.75 -10.98 12.30
N GLY A 71 -4.85 -11.13 11.55
CA GLY A 71 -6.20 -11.39 12.08
C GLY A 71 -6.86 -10.26 12.88
N GLY A 72 -6.23 -9.07 12.97
CA GLY A 72 -6.77 -7.92 13.68
C GLY A 72 -7.98 -7.25 13.00
N ALA A 73 -8.67 -6.34 13.69
CA ALA A 73 -9.71 -5.51 13.08
C ALA A 73 -9.07 -4.36 12.27
N TYR A 74 -9.59 -4.08 11.06
CA TYR A 74 -9.02 -3.08 10.14
C TYR A 74 -8.97 -1.66 10.73
N ASP A 75 -10.00 -1.27 11.47
CA ASP A 75 -10.06 0.04 12.14
C ASP A 75 -9.22 0.13 13.42
N ALA A 76 -8.87 -1.01 14.01
CA ALA A 76 -8.02 -1.06 15.21
C ALA A 76 -6.53 -0.87 14.87
N LEU A 77 -6.14 -1.01 13.61
CA LEU A 77 -4.77 -0.78 13.17
C LEU A 77 -4.44 0.72 13.19
N ALA A 78 -3.54 1.09 14.11
CA ALA A 78 -3.03 2.45 14.22
C ALA A 78 -2.41 2.89 12.88
N SER A 79 -2.77 4.10 12.43
CA SER A 79 -2.23 4.69 11.19
C SER A 79 -0.71 4.72 11.18
N ASP A 80 -0.11 4.90 12.35
CA ASP A 80 1.34 4.94 12.55
C ASP A 80 2.00 3.61 12.19
N THR A 81 1.47 2.48 12.65
CA THR A 81 1.95 1.14 12.31
C THR A 81 1.82 0.86 10.82
N VAL A 82 0.75 1.32 10.18
CA VAL A 82 0.51 1.12 8.75
C VAL A 82 1.53 1.92 7.93
N GLN A 83 1.68 3.22 8.22
CA GLN A 83 2.69 4.05 7.58
C GLN A 83 4.11 3.51 7.81
N ALA A 84 4.32 2.88 8.96
CA ALA A 84 5.59 2.29 9.30
C ALA A 84 5.93 1.09 8.41
N VAL A 85 5.02 0.12 8.30
CA VAL A 85 5.17 -1.02 7.39
C VAL A 85 5.41 -0.53 5.96
N LEU A 86 4.63 0.45 5.50
CA LEU A 86 4.72 1.02 4.16
C LEU A 86 6.09 1.59 3.82
N GLN A 87 6.74 2.27 4.77
CA GLN A 87 8.04 2.90 4.54
C GLN A 87 9.11 1.90 4.14
N HIS A 88 9.12 0.70 4.73
CA HIS A 88 10.08 -0.35 4.38
C HIS A 88 9.87 -0.89 2.97
N TYR A 89 8.65 -0.78 2.42
CA TYR A 89 8.37 -1.12 1.03
C TYR A 89 8.61 0.03 0.05
N GLY A 90 9.20 1.14 0.50
CA GLY A 90 9.60 2.26 -0.36
C GLY A 90 8.60 3.42 -0.41
N TRP A 91 7.56 3.38 0.41
CA TRP A 91 6.65 4.51 0.57
C TRP A 91 7.29 5.66 1.35
N ARG A 92 6.78 6.87 1.12
CA ARG A 92 7.20 8.07 1.84
C ARG A 92 6.36 8.23 3.11
N SER A 93 6.93 8.73 4.20
CA SER A 93 6.27 8.78 5.50
C SER A 93 6.75 9.98 6.33
N PHE A 94 6.13 10.14 7.50
CA PHE A 94 6.54 11.07 8.56
C PHE A 94 7.49 10.45 9.61
N TYR A 95 8.11 9.31 9.28
CA TYR A 95 8.95 8.58 10.22
C TYR A 95 10.41 8.47 9.74
N ILE A 96 11.30 8.32 10.70
CA ILE A 96 12.73 8.12 10.47
C ILE A 96 13.07 6.64 10.69
N ASP A 97 13.66 6.00 9.68
CA ASP A 97 14.12 4.61 9.79
C ASP A 97 15.27 4.48 10.78
N LEU A 98 15.10 3.58 11.73
CA LEU A 98 16.09 3.15 12.71
C LEU A 98 16.14 1.62 12.72
N THR A 99 17.16 1.05 13.35
CA THR A 99 17.29 -0.40 13.51
C THR A 99 17.85 -0.74 14.88
N LYS A 100 17.41 -1.87 15.43
CA LYS A 100 18.02 -2.46 16.64
C LYS A 100 19.37 -3.13 16.35
N SER A 101 19.69 -3.37 15.09
CA SER A 101 20.90 -4.08 14.69
C SER A 101 21.98 -3.12 14.19
N LEU A 102 23.10 -3.05 14.92
CA LEU A 102 24.27 -2.30 14.44
C LEU A 102 24.76 -2.84 13.09
N ALA A 103 24.66 -4.15 12.85
CA ALA A 103 25.09 -4.76 11.59
C ALA A 103 24.24 -4.28 10.40
N VAL A 104 22.92 -4.16 10.58
CA VAL A 104 22.02 -3.57 9.57
C VAL A 104 22.42 -2.10 9.31
N ALA A 105 22.68 -1.32 10.36
CA ALA A 105 23.16 0.04 10.21
C ALA A 105 24.52 0.10 9.48
N CYS A 106 25.44 -0.82 9.75
CA CYS A 106 26.72 -0.90 9.02
C CYS A 106 26.52 -1.18 7.54
N TRP A 107 25.57 -2.05 7.19
CA TRP A 107 25.22 -2.31 5.82
C TRP A 107 24.73 -1.04 5.11
N PHE A 108 23.74 -0.32 5.68
CA PHE A 108 23.25 0.93 5.09
C PHE A 108 24.28 2.06 5.08
N ALA A 109 25.21 2.09 6.04
CA ALA A 109 26.31 3.05 6.05
C ALA A 109 27.35 2.80 4.96
N SER A 110 27.38 1.61 4.38
CA SER A 110 28.37 1.19 3.38
C SER A 110 27.79 0.87 1.99
N HIS A 111 26.47 0.88 1.83
CA HIS A 111 25.79 0.61 0.58
C HIS A 111 24.98 1.82 0.11
N LYS A 112 25.22 2.25 -1.12
CA LYS A 112 24.53 3.38 -1.73
C LYS A 112 23.31 2.89 -2.51
N TYR A 113 22.15 3.45 -2.20
CA TYR A 113 20.91 3.26 -2.96
C TYR A 113 20.97 3.96 -4.31
N SER A 114 20.43 3.31 -5.33
CA SER A 114 20.09 3.89 -6.63
C SER A 114 18.87 3.20 -7.21
N ASP A 115 18.04 3.96 -7.92
CA ASP A 115 16.92 3.43 -8.70
C ASP A 115 16.84 4.08 -10.08
N ASP A 116 16.15 3.39 -10.98
CA ASP A 116 15.83 3.87 -12.32
C ASP A 116 14.49 3.31 -12.79
N MET A 117 13.81 4.06 -13.64
CA MET A 117 12.58 3.58 -14.28
C MET A 117 12.95 2.77 -15.52
N ARG A 118 12.58 1.50 -15.54
CA ARG A 118 12.90 0.58 -16.65
C ARG A 118 11.64 0.04 -17.29
N ILE A 119 11.69 -0.14 -18.60
CA ILE A 119 10.60 -0.72 -19.38
C ILE A 119 10.98 -2.16 -19.73
N HIS A 120 10.14 -3.10 -19.31
CA HIS A 120 10.26 -4.50 -19.66
C HIS A 120 9.21 -4.83 -20.70
N MET A 121 9.64 -5.39 -21.83
CA MET A 121 8.72 -5.92 -22.82
C MET A 121 8.47 -7.40 -22.53
N CYS A 122 7.22 -7.72 -22.25
CA CYS A 122 6.75 -9.08 -22.04
C CYS A 122 5.48 -9.31 -22.84
N GLU A 123 4.88 -10.47 -22.65
CA GLU A 123 3.66 -10.90 -23.31
C GLU A 123 2.57 -11.08 -22.24
N ASN A 124 1.34 -10.67 -22.53
CA ASN A 124 0.18 -10.96 -21.69
C ASN A 124 -0.14 -12.48 -21.74
N TYR A 125 -1.24 -12.88 -21.08
CA TYR A 125 -1.71 -14.26 -21.09
C TYR A 125 -2.10 -14.77 -22.50
N GLU A 126 -2.51 -13.88 -23.41
CA GLU A 126 -2.86 -14.20 -24.81
C GLU A 126 -1.66 -14.13 -25.77
N GLU A 127 -0.44 -13.96 -25.25
CA GLU A 127 0.80 -13.77 -26.00
C GLU A 127 0.93 -12.44 -26.78
N ASP A 128 0.08 -11.44 -26.52
CA ASP A 128 0.23 -10.09 -27.06
C ASP A 128 1.33 -9.31 -26.32
N PRO A 129 2.12 -8.50 -27.03
CA PRO A 129 3.18 -7.71 -26.42
C PRO A 129 2.62 -6.62 -25.52
N VAL A 130 3.24 -6.45 -24.34
CA VAL A 130 2.96 -5.37 -23.39
C VAL A 130 4.26 -4.80 -22.84
N TRP A 131 4.22 -3.53 -22.43
CA TRP A 131 5.32 -2.87 -21.74
C TRP A 131 4.99 -2.64 -20.28
N LEU A 132 5.80 -3.17 -19.37
CA LEU A 132 5.68 -2.93 -17.93
C LEU A 132 6.76 -1.93 -17.49
N ILE A 133 6.33 -0.86 -16.84
CA ILE A 133 7.24 0.15 -16.29
C ILE A 133 7.51 -0.18 -14.82
N HIS A 134 8.74 -0.64 -14.58
CA HIS A 134 9.25 -1.00 -13.25
C HIS A 134 10.12 0.11 -12.68
N ARG A 135 10.13 0.24 -11.35
CA ARG A 135 11.12 1.02 -10.61
C ARG A 135 12.17 0.07 -10.06
N GLU A 136 13.20 -0.19 -10.85
CA GLU A 136 14.29 -1.07 -10.44
C GLU A 136 15.19 -0.34 -9.45
N ALA A 137 15.38 -0.95 -8.29
CA ALA A 137 16.20 -0.41 -7.22
C ALA A 137 17.38 -1.33 -6.90
N SER A 138 18.48 -0.74 -6.47
CA SER A 138 19.69 -1.49 -6.12
C SER A 138 20.47 -0.80 -5.01
N TYR A 139 21.26 -1.59 -4.31
CA TYR A 139 22.25 -1.12 -3.35
C TYR A 139 23.63 -1.58 -3.80
N THR A 140 24.53 -0.63 -4.01
CA THR A 140 25.91 -0.92 -4.41
C THR A 140 26.86 -0.60 -3.26
N ALA A 141 27.72 -1.56 -2.91
CA ALA A 141 28.77 -1.36 -1.91
C ALA A 141 29.70 -0.23 -2.35
N VAL A 142 29.99 0.69 -1.42
CA VAL A 142 30.91 1.81 -1.67
C VAL A 142 32.34 1.37 -1.35
N SER A 143 33.26 1.45 -2.31
CA SER A 143 34.61 0.89 -2.16
C SER A 143 35.55 1.72 -1.29
N GLU A 144 35.33 3.03 -1.18
CA GLU A 144 36.26 3.95 -0.52
C GLU A 144 35.54 4.99 0.34
N GLY A 145 36.30 5.56 1.29
CA GLY A 145 35.83 6.62 2.19
C GLY A 145 35.29 6.11 3.51
N ASP A 146 34.47 6.95 4.13
CA ASP A 146 33.89 6.70 5.44
C ASP A 146 32.36 6.64 5.36
N GLY A 147 31.78 5.69 6.09
CA GLY A 147 30.36 5.66 6.40
C GLY A 147 30.09 6.28 7.77
N HIS A 148 28.82 6.58 8.02
CA HIS A 148 28.38 7.24 9.24
C HIS A 148 27.32 6.41 9.95
N LEU A 149 27.58 6.10 11.21
CA LEU A 149 26.63 5.47 12.11
C LEU A 149 26.18 6.50 13.13
N TYR A 150 24.89 6.50 13.43
CA TYR A 150 24.29 7.36 14.43
C TYR A 150 23.63 6.49 15.48
N VAL A 151 23.83 6.84 16.75
CA VAL A 151 23.20 6.18 17.89
C VAL A 151 22.14 7.10 18.44
N VAL A 152 20.91 6.58 18.50
CA VAL A 152 19.71 7.31 18.88
C VAL A 152 19.19 6.77 20.20
N ASP A 153 18.93 7.65 21.16
CA ASP A 153 18.42 7.29 22.47
C ASP A 153 16.89 7.33 22.51
N THR A 154 16.25 6.18 22.71
CA THR A 154 14.79 6.09 22.72
C THR A 154 14.14 6.81 23.90
N GLU A 155 14.84 6.97 25.03
CA GLU A 155 14.29 7.67 26.19
C GLU A 155 14.26 9.18 25.95
N VAL A 156 15.25 9.73 25.23
CA VAL A 156 15.23 11.13 24.82
C VAL A 156 14.08 11.38 23.83
N LEU A 157 13.85 10.47 22.89
CA LEU A 157 12.70 10.53 21.99
C LEU A 157 11.37 10.53 22.77
N LYS A 158 11.21 9.60 23.73
CA LYS A 158 10.01 9.55 24.59
C LYS A 158 9.81 10.82 25.39
N GLN A 159 10.87 11.37 25.99
CA GLN A 159 10.82 12.65 26.73
C GLN A 159 10.41 13.83 25.83
N GLY A 160 10.79 13.78 24.56
CA GLY A 160 10.38 14.73 23.52
C GLY A 160 9.00 14.46 22.92
N ASN A 161 8.21 13.52 23.46
CA ASN A 161 6.93 13.06 22.91
C ASN A 161 7.02 12.54 21.46
N VAL A 162 8.17 11.95 21.08
CA VAL A 162 8.35 11.27 19.80
C VAL A 162 8.12 9.77 20.01
N GLY A 163 7.14 9.22 19.30
CA GLY A 163 6.84 7.80 19.32
C GLY A 163 7.97 6.97 18.71
N VAL A 164 8.22 5.80 19.30
CA VAL A 164 9.13 4.79 18.77
C VAL A 164 8.32 3.53 18.51
N PHE A 165 8.31 3.07 17.26
CA PHE A 165 7.55 1.91 16.82
C PHE A 165 8.52 0.79 16.49
N ASP A 166 8.35 -0.35 17.15
CA ASP A 166 9.17 -1.53 16.92
C ASP A 166 8.44 -2.50 15.99
N LEU A 167 8.88 -2.58 14.74
CA LEU A 167 8.18 -3.40 13.75
C LEU A 167 8.50 -4.88 13.89
N THR A 168 9.50 -5.25 14.69
CA THR A 168 9.78 -6.67 14.93
C THR A 168 8.80 -7.29 15.92
N GLU A 169 7.90 -6.50 16.51
CA GLU A 169 6.83 -7.00 17.38
C GLU A 169 5.60 -7.45 16.57
N ILE A 170 5.57 -7.20 15.26
CA ILE A 170 4.48 -7.63 14.38
C ILE A 170 4.70 -9.10 14.02
N GLU A 171 3.93 -10.01 14.61
CA GLU A 171 3.98 -11.43 14.28
C GLU A 171 3.43 -11.70 12.86
N VAL A 172 4.17 -12.47 12.06
CA VAL A 172 3.76 -12.94 10.73
C VAL A 172 4.17 -14.39 10.59
N GLU A 173 3.23 -15.27 10.19
CA GLU A 173 3.43 -16.72 10.16
C GLU A 173 4.36 -17.18 9.01
N ASP A 174 4.38 -16.47 7.87
CA ASP A 174 4.94 -16.94 6.60
C ASP A 174 6.35 -16.41 6.24
N GLY A 175 7.30 -16.51 7.18
CA GLY A 175 8.72 -16.28 6.89
C GLY A 175 9.21 -14.83 7.07
N PRO A 176 10.50 -14.56 6.78
CA PRO A 176 11.11 -13.27 7.09
C PRO A 176 10.66 -12.19 6.09
N ILE A 177 9.79 -11.31 6.58
CA ILE A 177 9.42 -10.06 5.90
C ILE A 177 10.50 -8.99 6.09
N ARG A 178 10.50 -7.99 5.20
CA ARG A 178 11.56 -6.97 5.11
C ARG A 178 11.89 -6.26 6.43
N PHE A 179 10.88 -5.83 7.19
CA PHE A 179 11.12 -5.10 8.43
C PHE A 179 11.65 -6.00 9.56
N HIS A 180 11.44 -7.33 9.50
CA HIS A 180 12.12 -8.28 10.37
C HIS A 180 13.59 -8.45 9.99
N ALA A 181 13.88 -8.64 8.70
CA ALA A 181 15.24 -8.75 8.19
C ALA A 181 16.09 -7.51 8.53
N GLN A 182 15.46 -6.33 8.54
CA GLN A 182 16.12 -5.06 8.87
C GLN A 182 16.13 -4.73 10.37
N HIS A 183 15.55 -5.57 11.24
CA HIS A 183 15.35 -5.28 12.67
C HIS A 183 14.77 -3.87 12.89
N ALA A 184 13.77 -3.53 12.10
CA ALA A 184 13.35 -2.16 11.88
C ALA A 184 12.62 -1.56 13.08
N CYS A 185 12.96 -0.30 13.36
CA CYS A 185 12.21 0.55 14.26
C CYS A 185 12.02 1.92 13.60
N LEU A 186 10.97 2.63 13.97
CA LEU A 186 10.70 3.97 13.44
C LEU A 186 10.57 4.99 14.56
N ALA A 187 11.08 6.20 14.34
CA ALA A 187 10.83 7.35 15.20
C ALA A 187 9.93 8.37 14.49
N GLY A 188 8.82 8.76 15.12
CA GLY A 188 7.88 9.74 14.58
C GLY A 188 6.52 9.74 15.29
N SER A 189 5.51 10.43 14.76
CA SER A 189 5.55 11.29 13.56
C SER A 189 6.33 12.59 13.82
N VAL A 190 7.35 12.87 13.01
CA VAL A 190 8.18 14.09 13.10
C VAL A 190 8.52 14.62 11.71
N ARG A 191 8.96 15.88 11.58
CA ARG A 191 9.55 16.36 10.31
C ARG A 191 11.01 15.97 10.16
N ARG A 192 11.73 15.96 11.29
CA ARG A 192 13.15 15.65 11.39
C ARG A 192 13.39 14.95 12.72
N LEU A 193 14.39 14.06 12.77
CA LEU A 193 14.84 13.49 14.04
C LEU A 193 15.35 14.62 14.96
N PRO A 194 14.90 14.72 16.22
CA PRO A 194 15.42 15.69 17.16
C PRO A 194 16.94 15.49 17.35
N PRO A 195 17.79 16.52 17.12
CA PRO A 195 19.24 16.39 17.21
C PRO A 195 19.74 15.89 18.58
N GLU A 196 19.06 16.25 19.65
CA GLU A 196 19.34 15.85 21.02
C GLU A 196 19.19 14.35 21.26
N ALA A 197 18.35 13.67 20.45
CA ALA A 197 18.21 12.22 20.51
C ALA A 197 19.42 11.48 19.95
N VAL A 198 20.26 12.16 19.14
CA VAL A 198 21.50 11.60 18.57
C VAL A 198 22.63 11.76 19.58
N VAL A 199 22.87 10.71 20.37
CA VAL A 199 23.86 10.74 21.45
C VAL A 199 25.29 10.53 20.96
N SER A 200 25.46 9.79 19.86
CA SER A 200 26.76 9.52 19.26
C SER A 200 26.71 9.49 17.74
N HIS A 201 27.78 9.99 17.14
CA HIS A 201 28.06 9.90 15.72
C HIS A 201 29.41 9.19 15.53
N ILE A 202 29.40 8.07 14.83
CA ILE A 202 30.57 7.23 14.65
C ILE A 202 30.93 7.23 13.17
N VAL A 203 32.15 7.63 12.86
CA VAL A 203 32.72 7.63 11.52
C VAL A 203 33.57 6.38 11.36
N VAL A 204 33.25 5.54 10.37
CA VAL A 204 33.89 4.24 10.20
C VAL A 204 34.30 4.07 8.75
N ASN A 205 35.48 3.51 8.51
CA ASN A 205 35.91 3.17 7.15
C ASN A 205 34.92 2.18 6.48
N MET A 206 34.61 2.38 5.19
CA MET A 206 33.66 1.54 4.46
C MET A 206 34.01 0.04 4.50
N ALA A 207 35.29 -0.32 4.41
CA ALA A 207 35.72 -1.72 4.42
C ALA A 207 35.43 -2.41 5.76
N VAL A 208 35.59 -1.69 6.87
CA VAL A 208 35.26 -2.17 8.22
C VAL A 208 33.76 -2.37 8.36
N LEU A 209 32.94 -1.43 7.89
CA LEU A 209 31.48 -1.54 7.90
C LEU A 209 30.98 -2.74 7.10
N GLN A 210 31.53 -2.95 5.91
CA GLN A 210 31.19 -4.07 5.03
C GLN A 210 31.59 -5.41 5.65
N ALA A 211 32.81 -5.49 6.20
CA ALA A 211 33.28 -6.69 6.86
C ALA A 211 32.43 -7.03 8.09
N TYR A 212 32.06 -6.03 8.90
CA TYR A 212 31.19 -6.23 10.05
C TYR A 212 29.78 -6.69 9.65
N ALA A 213 29.18 -6.07 8.63
CA ALA A 213 27.88 -6.50 8.11
C ALA A 213 27.92 -7.95 7.60
N LYS A 214 28.97 -8.31 6.87
CA LYS A 214 29.21 -9.65 6.35
C LYS A 214 29.40 -10.69 7.46
N ASP A 215 30.20 -10.38 8.48
CA ASP A 215 30.42 -11.25 9.66
C ASP A 215 29.11 -11.56 10.41
N ASN A 216 28.10 -10.68 10.26
CA ASN A 216 26.77 -10.83 10.86
C ASN A 216 25.71 -11.33 9.86
N GLY A 217 26.11 -11.87 8.70
CA GLY A 217 25.22 -12.54 7.76
C GLY A 217 24.62 -11.67 6.66
N PHE A 218 24.99 -10.39 6.56
CA PHE A 218 24.49 -9.48 5.51
C PHE A 218 25.51 -9.35 4.39
N CYS A 219 25.44 -10.26 3.41
CA CYS A 219 26.36 -10.34 2.28
C CYS A 219 25.84 -9.64 1.02
N ASN A 220 24.52 -9.56 0.86
CA ASN A 220 23.87 -9.10 -0.36
C ASN A 220 22.55 -8.34 -0.04
N THR A 221 21.90 -7.79 -1.06
CA THR A 221 20.64 -7.04 -0.89
C THR A 221 19.48 -7.93 -0.43
N VAL A 222 19.41 -9.20 -0.83
CA VAL A 222 18.30 -10.09 -0.45
C VAL A 222 18.27 -10.42 1.04
N ASP A 223 19.41 -10.32 1.73
CA ASP A 223 19.51 -10.53 3.18
C ASP A 223 18.74 -9.46 3.98
N LEU A 224 18.54 -8.26 3.42
CA LEU A 224 17.76 -7.16 4.03
C LEU A 224 16.48 -6.82 3.26
N PHE A 225 16.38 -7.25 2.01
CA PHE A 225 15.27 -7.02 1.10
C PHE A 225 14.84 -8.36 0.49
N PRO A 226 14.21 -9.24 1.30
CA PRO A 226 13.72 -10.53 0.82
C PRO A 226 12.77 -10.32 -0.37
N GLY A 227 12.85 -11.24 -1.33
CA GLY A 227 12.00 -11.23 -2.52
C GLY A 227 10.58 -11.74 -2.25
N GLU A 228 9.70 -11.61 -3.23
CA GLU A 228 8.27 -11.97 -3.17
C GLU A 228 7.98 -13.43 -2.81
N ARG A 229 8.95 -14.34 -3.01
CA ARG A 229 8.81 -15.76 -2.62
C ARG A 229 8.95 -15.99 -1.11
N THR A 230 9.53 -15.02 -0.39
CA THR A 230 9.82 -15.11 1.04
C THR A 230 9.09 -14.05 1.84
N ASP A 231 8.87 -12.87 1.25
CA ASP A 231 8.16 -11.77 1.87
C ASP A 231 6.71 -11.71 1.36
N ILE A 232 5.78 -12.26 2.16
CA ILE A 232 4.35 -12.31 1.80
C ILE A 232 3.71 -10.92 1.68
N VAL A 233 4.20 -9.93 2.42
CA VAL A 233 3.73 -8.54 2.33
C VAL A 233 4.17 -7.94 1.00
N LEU A 234 5.43 -8.13 0.60
CA LEU A 234 5.91 -7.72 -0.71
C LEU A 234 5.12 -8.41 -1.83
N ARG A 235 4.88 -9.72 -1.72
CA ARG A 235 4.08 -10.48 -2.69
C ARG A 235 2.69 -9.88 -2.86
N ALA A 236 2.02 -9.57 -1.76
CA ALA A 236 0.70 -8.94 -1.80
C ALA A 236 0.74 -7.54 -2.44
N LEU A 237 1.74 -6.71 -2.11
CA LEU A 237 1.93 -5.40 -2.73
C LEU A 237 2.24 -5.49 -4.24
N LEU A 238 2.98 -6.51 -4.67
CA LEU A 238 3.27 -6.80 -6.08
C LEU A 238 2.12 -7.49 -6.82
N SER A 239 1.03 -7.87 -6.14
CA SER A 239 -0.18 -8.39 -6.80
C SER A 239 -1.13 -7.27 -7.26
N ILE A 240 -0.89 -6.04 -6.82
CA ILE A 240 -1.73 -4.88 -7.11
C ILE A 240 -1.79 -4.63 -8.62
N PRO A 241 -2.98 -4.38 -9.18
CA PRO A 241 -3.17 -4.20 -10.62
C PRO A 241 -2.24 -3.17 -11.26
N TRP A 242 -1.90 -3.46 -12.50
CA TRP A 242 -1.22 -2.54 -13.41
C TRP A 242 -2.26 -1.71 -14.15
N PHE A 243 -1.98 -0.43 -14.36
CA PHE A 243 -2.87 0.51 -15.01
C PHE A 243 -2.23 1.02 -16.29
N ARG A 244 -3.01 1.02 -17.38
CA ARG A 244 -2.55 1.48 -18.69
C ARG A 244 -2.15 2.94 -18.63
N ILE A 245 -0.96 3.24 -19.14
CA ILE A 245 -0.49 4.60 -19.38
C ILE A 245 -0.99 5.00 -20.76
N ARG A 246 -1.83 6.03 -20.83
CA ARG A 246 -2.32 6.55 -22.11
C ARG A 246 -1.18 7.27 -22.83
N ASP A 247 -0.63 6.61 -23.85
CA ASP A 247 0.28 7.18 -24.81
C ASP A 247 -0.26 6.90 -26.22
N ALA A 248 -0.69 7.95 -26.92
CA ALA A 248 -1.33 7.85 -28.22
C ALA A 248 -0.35 7.43 -29.35
N MET A 249 0.96 7.44 -29.10
CA MET A 249 1.98 7.23 -30.14
C MET A 249 2.54 5.80 -30.18
N ASN A 250 2.27 4.98 -29.16
CA ASN A 250 2.86 3.64 -29.03
C ASN A 250 1.85 2.54 -29.37
N PRO A 251 2.16 1.64 -30.34
CA PRO A 251 1.28 0.54 -30.70
C PRO A 251 1.23 -0.56 -29.63
N ILE A 252 2.26 -0.66 -28.80
CA ILE A 252 2.35 -1.61 -27.68
C ILE A 252 1.83 -0.90 -26.42
N PRO A 253 0.81 -1.44 -25.73
CA PRO A 253 0.29 -0.82 -24.52
C PRO A 253 1.34 -0.86 -23.39
N ALA A 254 1.53 0.28 -22.74
CA ALA A 254 2.39 0.42 -21.58
C ALA A 254 1.56 0.49 -20.30
N PHE A 255 2.05 -0.13 -19.23
CA PHE A 255 1.38 -0.19 -17.94
C PHE A 255 2.33 0.17 -16.79
N ARG A 256 1.76 0.77 -15.74
CA ARG A 256 2.44 1.00 -14.46
C ARG A 256 1.62 0.41 -13.33
N ARG A 257 2.29 -0.19 -12.35
CA ARG A 257 1.64 -0.71 -11.15
C ARG A 257 0.89 0.40 -10.41
N GLY A 258 -0.27 0.08 -9.85
CA GLY A 258 -1.09 1.01 -9.07
C GLY A 258 -0.38 1.60 -7.85
N LEU A 259 0.66 0.93 -7.35
CA LEU A 259 1.57 1.41 -6.31
C LEU A 259 3.03 1.36 -6.83
N ASP A 260 3.76 2.46 -6.70
CA ASP A 260 5.16 2.57 -7.12
C ASP A 260 6.11 1.98 -6.06
N LEU A 261 6.54 0.74 -6.29
CA LEU A 261 7.42 -0.01 -5.39
C LEU A 261 8.85 -0.06 -5.96
N PRO A 262 9.91 0.26 -5.17
CA PRO A 262 11.27 -0.11 -5.54
C PRO A 262 11.44 -1.63 -5.52
N GLU A 263 11.81 -2.20 -6.66
CA GLU A 263 11.98 -3.64 -6.87
C GLU A 263 13.47 -3.99 -6.92
N TYR A 264 13.94 -4.74 -5.92
CA TYR A 264 15.36 -5.11 -5.77
C TYR A 264 15.74 -6.44 -6.45
N ASN A 265 14.75 -7.30 -6.68
CA ASN A 265 14.94 -8.69 -7.11
C ASN A 265 14.05 -9.02 -8.31
N LEU A 266 13.99 -8.12 -9.28
CA LEU A 266 13.12 -8.29 -10.43
C LEU A 266 13.64 -9.45 -11.31
N ALA A 267 12.82 -10.49 -11.45
CA ALA A 267 13.04 -11.54 -12.43
C ALA A 267 12.23 -11.23 -13.68
N PHE A 268 12.86 -11.26 -14.85
CA PHE A 268 12.13 -11.09 -16.11
C PHE A 268 11.14 -12.24 -16.31
N VAL A 269 9.88 -11.89 -16.56
CA VAL A 269 8.80 -12.81 -16.88
C VAL A 269 8.41 -12.59 -18.34
N LYS A 270 8.66 -13.58 -19.20
CA LYS A 270 8.32 -13.47 -20.64
C LYS A 270 6.81 -13.49 -20.84
N HIS A 271 6.13 -14.48 -20.28
CA HIS A 271 4.67 -14.66 -20.38
C HIS A 271 4.04 -14.40 -19.02
N LEU A 272 3.26 -13.33 -18.92
CA LEU A 272 2.59 -12.99 -17.67
C LEU A 272 1.49 -14.02 -17.37
N PRO A 273 1.39 -14.46 -16.11
CA PRO A 273 0.35 -15.40 -15.72
C PRO A 273 -1.03 -14.70 -15.66
N PRO A 274 -2.15 -15.44 -15.77
CA PRO A 274 -3.49 -14.85 -15.88
C PRO A 274 -3.88 -13.97 -14.68
N GLU A 275 -3.33 -14.23 -13.50
CA GLU A 275 -3.54 -13.44 -12.28
C GLU A 275 -2.84 -12.06 -12.29
N THR A 276 -2.02 -11.74 -13.31
CA THR A 276 -1.40 -10.41 -13.45
C THR A 276 -2.37 -9.43 -14.10
N ILE A 277 -3.12 -8.67 -13.30
CA ILE A 277 -4.14 -7.75 -13.82
C ILE A 277 -3.50 -6.54 -14.54
N LEU A 278 -3.73 -6.42 -15.86
CA LEU A 278 -3.33 -5.32 -16.73
C LEU A 278 -4.56 -4.47 -17.11
N PHE A 279 -4.99 -3.62 -16.20
CA PHE A 279 -6.22 -2.85 -16.35
C PHE A 279 -6.07 -1.69 -17.35
N ASP A 280 -6.92 -1.70 -18.37
CA ASP A 280 -7.26 -0.53 -19.17
C ASP A 280 -8.64 -0.01 -18.76
N LYS A 281 -8.83 1.31 -18.73
CA LYS A 281 -10.06 1.91 -18.21
C LYS A 281 -11.25 1.57 -19.10
N PHE A 282 -12.18 0.78 -18.57
CA PHE A 282 -13.48 0.51 -19.16
C PHE A 282 -14.61 0.69 -18.14
N TRP A 283 -15.84 0.76 -18.65
CA TRP A 283 -17.06 0.74 -17.85
C TRP A 283 -17.89 -0.48 -18.23
N ILE A 284 -18.28 -1.30 -17.26
CA ILE A 284 -19.27 -2.37 -17.41
C ILE A 284 -20.55 -1.76 -17.98
N ALA A 285 -20.90 -0.56 -17.51
CA ALA A 285 -22.07 0.17 -17.93
C ALA A 285 -22.11 0.53 -19.42
N ASP A 286 -20.98 0.51 -20.13
CA ASP A 286 -20.89 0.73 -21.58
C ASP A 286 -21.12 -0.57 -22.40
N ASN A 287 -20.95 -1.75 -21.78
CA ASN A 287 -20.98 -3.07 -22.43
C ASN A 287 -22.09 -3.98 -21.87
N ARG A 288 -23.31 -3.46 -21.72
CA ARG A 288 -24.48 -4.17 -21.16
C ARG A 288 -25.14 -5.18 -22.12
N ALA A 289 -24.44 -5.62 -23.16
CA ALA A 289 -25.04 -6.23 -24.36
C ALA A 289 -25.55 -7.66 -24.17
N ASP A 290 -25.30 -8.30 -23.02
CA ASP A 290 -25.86 -9.61 -22.71
C ASP A 290 -27.26 -9.47 -22.09
N GLU A 291 -28.31 -9.87 -22.82
CA GLU A 291 -29.71 -9.79 -22.38
C GLU A 291 -30.01 -10.69 -21.15
N SER A 292 -29.08 -11.56 -20.75
CA SER A 292 -29.24 -12.44 -19.58
C SER A 292 -28.71 -11.85 -18.27
N THR A 293 -28.03 -10.69 -18.29
CA THR A 293 -27.46 -10.10 -17.07
C THR A 293 -28.46 -9.23 -16.30
N PRO A 294 -28.58 -9.41 -14.96
CA PRO A 294 -29.44 -8.57 -14.12
C PRO A 294 -29.01 -7.09 -14.10
N LEU A 295 -27.82 -6.77 -14.61
CA LEU A 295 -27.26 -5.42 -14.65
C LEU A 295 -27.78 -4.55 -15.81
N GLN A 296 -28.52 -5.12 -16.77
CA GLN A 296 -28.90 -4.40 -18.00
C GLN A 296 -29.75 -3.15 -17.73
N LEU A 297 -30.74 -3.26 -16.86
CA LEU A 297 -31.74 -2.22 -16.56
C LEU A 297 -31.42 -1.40 -15.31
N VAL A 298 -30.23 -1.59 -14.75
CA VAL A 298 -29.81 -0.97 -13.50
C VAL A 298 -29.15 0.39 -13.77
N PRO A 299 -29.44 1.45 -13.00
CA PRO A 299 -28.67 2.69 -13.04
C PRO A 299 -27.23 2.50 -12.54
N PHE A 300 -26.26 3.00 -13.31
CA PHE A 300 -24.84 3.00 -12.95
C PHE A 300 -24.37 4.41 -12.61
N TYR A 301 -23.69 4.53 -11.48
CA TYR A 301 -23.08 5.77 -10.99
C TYR A 301 -21.56 5.63 -11.02
N ARG A 302 -20.93 6.33 -11.97
CA ARG A 302 -19.48 6.29 -12.18
C ARG A 302 -18.78 7.20 -11.19
N MET A 303 -17.82 6.67 -10.44
CA MET A 303 -17.00 7.38 -9.45
C MET A 303 -15.50 7.10 -9.66
N ALA A 304 -14.65 7.93 -9.06
CA ALA A 304 -13.20 7.72 -9.09
C ALA A 304 -12.79 6.60 -8.12
N GLU A 305 -11.80 5.78 -8.48
CA GLU A 305 -11.25 4.71 -7.63
C GLU A 305 -10.91 5.21 -6.21
N ASP A 306 -10.37 6.43 -6.10
CA ASP A 306 -10.02 7.07 -4.81
C ASP A 306 -11.18 7.16 -3.82
N SER A 307 -12.43 7.12 -4.30
CA SER A 307 -13.62 7.12 -3.44
C SER A 307 -13.69 5.88 -2.54
N TYR A 308 -13.18 4.74 -3.02
CA TYR A 308 -13.09 3.50 -2.24
C TYR A 308 -12.07 3.58 -1.10
N TYR A 309 -11.02 4.38 -1.27
CA TYR A 309 -9.95 4.55 -0.28
C TYR A 309 -10.19 5.71 0.68
N SER A 310 -11.34 6.38 0.56
CA SER A 310 -11.71 7.51 1.41
C SER A 310 -11.86 7.09 2.87
N ASN A 311 -11.55 8.02 3.78
CA ASN A 311 -11.69 7.82 5.22
C ASN A 311 -12.89 8.63 5.77
N VAL A 312 -14.07 8.43 5.19
CA VAL A 312 -15.29 9.07 5.68
C VAL A 312 -15.85 8.34 6.90
N PRO A 313 -16.40 9.07 7.88
CA PRO A 313 -17.11 8.44 9.00
C PRO A 313 -18.26 7.59 8.48
N ARG A 314 -18.34 6.34 8.96
CA ARG A 314 -19.46 5.46 8.63
C ARG A 314 -20.74 5.97 9.31
N THR A 315 -21.74 6.28 8.51
CA THR A 315 -23.12 6.51 8.97
C THR A 315 -24.04 5.45 8.38
N PHE A 316 -25.11 5.15 9.11
CA PHE A 316 -26.16 4.24 8.69
C PHE A 316 -27.44 4.99 8.27
N GLU A 317 -27.43 6.33 8.35
CA GLU A 317 -28.51 7.18 7.86
C GLU A 317 -28.19 7.61 6.41
N LEU A 318 -28.92 7.03 5.45
CA LEU A 318 -28.66 7.14 4.01
C LEU A 318 -29.93 7.62 3.25
N PRO A 319 -30.44 8.84 3.49
CA PRO A 319 -31.70 9.30 2.93
C PRO A 319 -31.73 9.39 1.39
N GLU A 320 -30.65 9.88 0.75
CA GLU A 320 -30.63 10.03 -0.72
C GLU A 320 -30.51 8.66 -1.41
N THR A 321 -29.68 7.77 -0.86
CA THR A 321 -29.58 6.37 -1.30
C THR A 321 -30.90 5.63 -1.12
N THR A 322 -31.57 5.83 0.01
CA THR A 322 -32.87 5.21 0.28
C THR A 322 -33.93 5.71 -0.70
N LYS A 323 -33.95 7.00 -1.00
CA LYS A 323 -34.83 7.58 -2.01
C LYS A 323 -34.57 6.96 -3.39
N LEU A 324 -33.31 6.81 -3.78
CA LEU A 324 -32.93 6.19 -5.06
C LEU A 324 -33.44 4.75 -5.19
N LEU A 325 -33.39 3.95 -4.11
CA LEU A 325 -33.93 2.59 -4.07
C LEU A 325 -35.47 2.54 -4.08
N ARG A 326 -36.17 3.61 -3.69
CA ARG A 326 -37.63 3.64 -3.88
C ARG A 326 -38.00 3.76 -5.35
N GLU A 327 -37.15 4.41 -6.12
CA GLU A 327 -37.34 4.67 -7.56
C GLU A 327 -36.82 3.53 -8.43
N ASN A 328 -35.86 2.73 -7.95
CA ASN A 328 -35.19 1.67 -8.70
C ASN A 328 -35.10 0.37 -7.89
N SER A 329 -35.20 -0.79 -8.52
CA SER A 329 -35.03 -2.09 -7.85
C SER A 329 -33.61 -2.31 -7.32
N GLY A 330 -32.62 -1.65 -7.93
CA GLY A 330 -31.23 -1.63 -7.50
C GLY A 330 -30.45 -0.58 -8.28
N PHE A 331 -29.19 -0.34 -7.91
CA PHE A 331 -28.25 0.51 -8.63
C PHE A 331 -26.81 0.01 -8.43
N ALA A 332 -25.92 0.36 -9.35
CA ALA A 332 -24.49 0.07 -9.25
C ALA A 332 -23.69 1.35 -9.07
N ILE A 333 -22.68 1.31 -8.19
CA ILE A 333 -21.61 2.30 -8.14
C ILE A 333 -20.40 1.65 -8.79
N GLU A 334 -19.92 2.24 -9.88
CA GLU A 334 -18.81 1.72 -10.65
C GLU A 334 -17.61 2.67 -10.57
N LEU A 335 -16.43 2.14 -10.29
CA LEU A 335 -15.18 2.88 -10.13
C LEU A 335 -14.41 2.94 -11.44
N ASP A 336 -13.61 3.98 -11.68
CA ASP A 336 -12.78 4.07 -12.88
C ASP A 336 -11.46 3.28 -12.82
N GLY A 337 -11.27 2.52 -11.74
CA GLY A 337 -10.16 1.59 -11.53
C GLY A 337 -10.66 0.24 -11.00
N VAL A 338 -9.74 -0.62 -10.59
CA VAL A 338 -10.03 -1.94 -10.01
C VAL A 338 -9.28 -2.13 -8.70
N ILE A 339 -9.96 -2.70 -7.72
CA ILE A 339 -9.38 -3.05 -6.42
C ILE A 339 -9.19 -4.55 -6.35
N ARG A 340 -8.00 -4.99 -5.96
CA ARG A 340 -7.71 -6.39 -5.69
C ARG A 340 -7.58 -6.59 -4.18
N PRO A 341 -8.58 -7.21 -3.51
CA PRO A 341 -8.43 -7.55 -2.11
C PRO A 341 -7.21 -8.47 -1.89
N PRO A 342 -6.41 -8.27 -0.82
CA PRO A 342 -5.24 -9.10 -0.53
C PRO A 342 -5.53 -10.59 -0.36
N GLU A 343 -6.77 -10.97 -0.07
CA GLU A 343 -7.20 -12.37 0.06
C GLU A 343 -7.31 -13.09 -1.29
N PHE A 344 -7.23 -12.36 -2.41
CA PHE A 344 -7.41 -12.87 -3.78
C PHE A 344 -6.12 -12.81 -4.61
N LEU A 345 -4.96 -13.08 -4.00
CA LEU A 345 -3.64 -13.02 -4.67
C LEU A 345 -3.50 -13.94 -5.88
N ASP A 346 -4.22 -15.05 -5.90
CA ASP A 346 -4.16 -16.06 -6.98
C ASP A 346 -5.39 -16.02 -7.90
N SER A 347 -6.30 -15.05 -7.70
CA SER A 347 -7.50 -14.87 -8.50
C SER A 347 -7.33 -13.75 -9.53
N TYR A 348 -7.89 -13.91 -10.71
CA TYR A 348 -7.99 -12.85 -11.72
C TYR A 348 -9.25 -11.99 -11.58
N ALA A 349 -9.98 -12.11 -10.47
CA ALA A 349 -11.13 -11.27 -10.16
C ALA A 349 -10.74 -10.02 -9.37
N CYS A 350 -11.34 -8.87 -9.70
CA CYS A 350 -11.16 -7.60 -8.99
C CYS A 350 -12.50 -6.92 -8.74
N GLU A 351 -12.58 -6.16 -7.63
CA GLU A 351 -13.71 -5.26 -7.39
C GLU A 351 -13.63 -4.07 -8.35
N LYS A 352 -14.76 -3.78 -8.99
CA LYS A 352 -14.99 -2.62 -9.85
C LYS A 352 -15.95 -1.62 -9.19
N GLY A 353 -16.43 -1.90 -7.98
CA GLY A 353 -17.34 -1.05 -7.21
C GLY A 353 -18.33 -1.89 -6.40
N ILE A 354 -19.57 -1.40 -6.25
CA ILE A 354 -20.63 -2.09 -5.50
C ILE A 354 -21.95 -2.12 -6.26
N TYR A 355 -22.77 -3.13 -5.96
CA TYR A 355 -24.15 -3.23 -6.39
C TYR A 355 -25.05 -3.29 -5.17
N VAL A 356 -26.13 -2.50 -5.22
CA VAL A 356 -27.10 -2.35 -4.15
C VAL A 356 -28.47 -2.74 -4.69
N GLU A 357 -29.14 -3.68 -4.03
CA GLU A 357 -30.40 -4.24 -4.54
C GLU A 357 -31.41 -4.44 -3.43
N ARG A 358 -32.68 -4.15 -3.74
CA ARG A 358 -33.79 -4.43 -2.84
C ARG A 358 -34.14 -5.90 -2.82
N MET A 359 -34.32 -6.41 -1.61
CA MET A 359 -34.84 -7.73 -1.33
C MET A 359 -36.24 -7.61 -0.72
N ASP A 360 -36.90 -8.75 -0.51
CA ASP A 360 -38.21 -8.82 0.15
C ASP A 360 -38.14 -8.28 1.59
N GLY A 361 -39.25 -7.71 2.07
CA GLY A 361 -39.39 -7.36 3.50
C GLY A 361 -38.55 -6.17 4.00
N ASN A 362 -38.41 -5.11 3.18
CA ASN A 362 -37.58 -3.92 3.47
C ASN A 362 -36.09 -4.24 3.66
N LEU A 363 -35.64 -5.35 3.08
CA LEU A 363 -34.24 -5.73 3.08
C LEU A 363 -33.52 -5.18 1.85
N VAL A 364 -32.23 -4.92 1.98
CA VAL A 364 -31.34 -4.48 0.92
C VAL A 364 -30.04 -5.26 1.01
N SER A 365 -29.56 -5.75 -0.12
CA SER A 365 -28.23 -6.37 -0.26
C SER A 365 -27.23 -5.33 -0.75
N VAL A 366 -26.03 -5.33 -0.17
CA VAL A 366 -24.87 -4.56 -0.64
C VAL A 366 -23.74 -5.53 -0.90
N GLY A 367 -23.48 -5.81 -2.17
CA GLY A 367 -22.42 -6.71 -2.64
C GLY A 367 -21.40 -5.96 -3.51
N ALA A 368 -20.24 -6.57 -3.73
CA ALA A 368 -19.27 -5.97 -4.65
C ALA A 368 -19.63 -6.30 -6.10
N LEU A 369 -19.42 -5.29 -6.94
CA LEU A 369 -19.44 -5.42 -8.40
C LEU A 369 -18.05 -5.90 -8.79
N TYR A 370 -17.93 -7.11 -9.32
CA TYR A 370 -16.65 -7.70 -9.71
C TYR A 370 -16.52 -7.81 -11.23
N VAL A 371 -15.26 -7.82 -11.67
CA VAL A 371 -14.87 -8.16 -13.03
C VAL A 371 -13.84 -9.30 -12.97
N GLU A 372 -13.98 -10.24 -13.89
CA GLU A 372 -12.96 -11.25 -14.15
C GLU A 372 -12.09 -10.76 -15.30
N HIS A 373 -10.78 -10.69 -15.04
CA HIS A 373 -9.85 -9.95 -15.88
C HIS A 373 -8.50 -10.68 -16.04
N PRO A 374 -8.44 -11.87 -16.69
CA PRO A 374 -7.19 -12.55 -16.97
C PRO A 374 -6.27 -11.66 -17.80
N ALA A 375 -5.13 -11.27 -17.24
CA ALA A 375 -4.24 -10.27 -17.82
C ALA A 375 -4.95 -8.96 -18.21
N ASN A 376 -5.14 -8.69 -19.49
CA ASN A 376 -5.75 -7.49 -20.08
C ASN A 376 -7.16 -7.72 -20.64
N VAL A 377 -7.73 -8.92 -20.49
CA VAL A 377 -8.99 -9.31 -21.13
C VAL A 377 -10.11 -9.34 -20.10
N VAL A 378 -11.18 -8.60 -20.34
CA VAL A 378 -12.40 -8.70 -19.54
C VAL A 378 -13.20 -9.91 -20.02
N CYS A 379 -13.29 -10.97 -19.21
CA CYS A 379 -14.02 -12.18 -19.57
C CYS A 379 -15.40 -12.30 -18.89
N GLY A 380 -15.65 -11.49 -17.85
CA GLY A 380 -16.93 -11.49 -17.17
C GLY A 380 -17.11 -10.32 -16.21
N ALA A 381 -18.36 -9.98 -15.93
CA ALA A 381 -18.74 -9.06 -14.87
C ALA A 381 -19.91 -9.65 -14.09
N GLY A 382 -19.92 -9.44 -12.78
CA GLY A 382 -20.91 -10.02 -11.90
C GLY A 382 -21.01 -9.30 -10.56
N VAL A 383 -21.86 -9.83 -9.70
CA VAL A 383 -22.08 -9.32 -8.36
C VAL A 383 -21.87 -10.44 -7.36
N SER A 384 -21.11 -10.19 -6.30
CA SER A 384 -20.96 -11.14 -5.20
C SER A 384 -22.15 -11.10 -4.25
N ALA A 385 -22.36 -12.18 -3.50
CA ALA A 385 -23.14 -12.08 -2.26
C ALA A 385 -22.53 -11.00 -1.35
N GLY A 386 -23.39 -10.27 -0.67
CA GLY A 386 -23.06 -9.09 0.10
C GLY A 386 -23.49 -9.19 1.56
N TRP A 387 -23.45 -8.06 2.27
CA TRP A 387 -24.18 -7.94 3.54
C TRP A 387 -25.61 -7.47 3.31
N ILE A 388 -26.49 -7.91 4.20
CA ILE A 388 -27.92 -7.61 4.15
C ILE A 388 -28.26 -6.62 5.26
N TYR A 389 -29.05 -5.62 4.90
CA TYR A 389 -29.48 -4.53 5.75
C TYR A 389 -30.99 -4.44 5.73
N ARG A 390 -31.60 -4.19 6.90
CA ARG A 390 -32.99 -3.75 6.99
C ARG A 390 -33.04 -2.23 6.94
N VAL A 391 -33.96 -1.70 6.15
CA VAL A 391 -34.17 -0.26 5.97
C VAL A 391 -35.44 0.16 6.71
N ASP A 392 -35.26 0.95 7.77
CA ASP A 392 -36.33 1.50 8.60
C ASP A 392 -36.33 3.04 8.47
N GLY A 393 -37.20 3.56 7.59
CA GLY A 393 -37.11 4.96 7.16
C GLY A 393 -35.87 5.15 6.29
N ASP A 394 -34.92 5.98 6.75
CA ASP A 394 -33.64 6.22 6.07
C ASP A 394 -32.46 5.57 6.81
N VAL A 395 -32.73 4.79 7.87
CA VAL A 395 -31.71 4.13 8.69
C VAL A 395 -31.55 2.67 8.28
N TRP A 396 -30.31 2.26 8.01
CA TRP A 396 -29.95 0.94 7.54
C TRP A 396 -29.28 0.14 8.66
N THR A 397 -29.86 -0.98 9.05
CA THR A 397 -29.31 -1.84 10.11
C THR A 397 -28.87 -3.18 9.53
N ARG A 398 -27.60 -3.57 9.69
CA ARG A 398 -27.11 -4.90 9.28
C ARG A 398 -27.92 -5.99 9.99
N VAL A 399 -28.38 -6.98 9.25
CA VAL A 399 -29.12 -8.13 9.77
C VAL A 399 -28.47 -9.44 9.36
N PRO A 400 -28.38 -10.44 10.27
CA PRO A 400 -28.03 -11.79 9.87
C PRO A 400 -29.07 -12.33 8.89
N ASN A 401 -28.61 -12.95 7.81
CA ASN A 401 -29.47 -13.56 6.80
C ASN A 401 -28.70 -14.70 6.09
N ASP A 402 -29.39 -15.77 5.71
CA ASP A 402 -28.79 -16.96 5.10
C ASP A 402 -28.23 -16.70 3.69
N ASP A 403 -28.72 -15.67 2.99
CA ASP A 403 -28.28 -15.27 1.65
C ASP A 403 -27.05 -14.33 1.69
N GLN A 404 -26.56 -13.96 2.88
CA GLN A 404 -25.40 -13.08 3.00
C GLN A 404 -24.09 -13.79 2.64
N CYS A 405 -23.06 -13.02 2.30
CA CYS A 405 -21.74 -13.57 2.00
C CYS A 405 -21.18 -14.42 3.16
N PRO A 406 -20.77 -15.69 2.91
CA PRO A 406 -20.28 -16.59 3.95
C PRO A 406 -18.77 -16.45 4.23
N CYS A 407 -18.10 -15.42 3.69
CA CYS A 407 -16.64 -15.32 3.69
C CYS A 407 -16.00 -15.17 5.09
N ASN A 408 -16.79 -14.95 6.14
CA ASN A 408 -16.33 -14.68 7.51
C ASN A 408 -15.26 -13.56 7.57
N ASN A 409 -15.33 -12.64 6.61
CA ASN A 409 -14.41 -11.55 6.43
C ASN A 409 -15.20 -10.24 6.37
N ASP A 410 -15.25 -9.53 7.49
CA ASP A 410 -16.02 -8.29 7.59
C ASP A 410 -15.43 -7.12 6.78
N LEU A 411 -14.12 -7.15 6.47
CA LEU A 411 -13.43 -6.01 5.87
C LEU A 411 -13.97 -5.61 4.48
N PRO A 412 -14.05 -6.49 3.46
CA PRO A 412 -14.58 -6.12 2.15
C PRO A 412 -15.97 -5.49 2.25
N HIS A 413 -16.84 -6.04 3.10
CA HIS A 413 -18.20 -5.53 3.28
C HIS A 413 -18.25 -4.17 3.98
N GLU A 414 -17.37 -3.96 4.97
CA GLU A 414 -17.18 -2.68 5.62
C GLU A 414 -16.69 -1.58 4.65
N LEU A 415 -15.81 -1.94 3.72
CA LEU A 415 -15.28 -1.04 2.69
C LEU A 415 -16.34 -0.74 1.62
N GLN A 416 -17.09 -1.74 1.20
CA GLN A 416 -18.25 -1.59 0.32
C GLN A 416 -19.25 -0.60 0.92
N PHE A 417 -19.55 -0.71 2.21
CA PHE A 417 -20.43 0.23 2.90
C PHE A 417 -19.81 1.63 3.05
N THR A 418 -18.49 1.74 3.18
CA THR A 418 -17.78 3.04 3.16
C THR A 418 -17.91 3.72 1.79
N LEU A 419 -17.81 2.97 0.69
CA LEU A 419 -18.07 3.51 -0.65
C LEU A 419 -19.53 3.99 -0.78
N LEU A 420 -20.49 3.28 -0.18
CA LEU A 420 -21.89 3.71 -0.14
C LEU A 420 -22.07 5.04 0.62
N ASN A 421 -21.33 5.25 1.71
CA ASN A 421 -21.32 6.52 2.43
C ASN A 421 -20.75 7.67 1.59
N MET A 422 -19.69 7.42 0.82
CA MET A 422 -19.18 8.41 -0.15
C MET A 422 -20.20 8.75 -1.23
N PHE A 423 -20.92 7.74 -1.71
CA PHE A 423 -21.97 7.91 -2.69
C PHE A 423 -23.13 8.76 -2.15
N GLU A 424 -23.57 8.50 -0.90
CA GLU A 424 -24.58 9.31 -0.21
C GLU A 424 -24.19 10.80 -0.14
N ILE A 425 -22.93 11.09 0.23
CA ILE A 425 -22.41 12.47 0.25
C ILE A 425 -22.48 13.09 -1.15
N ALA A 426 -22.02 12.37 -2.17
CA ALA A 426 -22.03 12.87 -3.55
C ALA A 426 -23.46 13.07 -4.11
N LEU A 427 -24.42 12.23 -3.73
CA LEU A 427 -25.83 12.44 -4.08
C LEU A 427 -26.38 13.71 -3.42
N LYS A 428 -26.14 13.87 -2.11
CA LYS A 428 -26.57 15.04 -1.34
C LYS A 428 -26.02 16.35 -1.88
N ASP A 429 -24.78 16.33 -2.33
CA ASP A 429 -24.10 17.50 -2.92
C ASP A 429 -24.42 17.68 -4.41
N ALA A 430 -25.31 16.84 -4.97
CA ALA A 430 -25.72 16.83 -6.37
C ALA A 430 -24.54 16.73 -7.35
N GLU A 431 -23.53 15.91 -7.01
CA GLU A 431 -22.27 15.77 -7.75
C GLU A 431 -22.32 14.81 -8.94
N PHE A 432 -23.50 14.33 -9.32
CA PHE A 432 -23.67 13.48 -10.50
C PHE A 432 -24.32 14.25 -11.66
N LYS A 433 -23.73 14.08 -12.86
CA LYS A 433 -24.36 14.43 -14.13
C LYS A 433 -24.95 13.18 -14.77
N GLN A 434 -26.15 13.29 -15.32
CA GLN A 434 -26.75 12.25 -16.13
C GLN A 434 -26.07 12.23 -17.51
N VAL A 435 -25.61 11.05 -17.94
CA VAL A 435 -25.04 10.81 -19.28
C VAL A 435 -26.13 10.28 -20.20
N ASP A 436 -26.92 9.32 -19.71
CA ASP A 436 -28.11 8.80 -20.37
C ASP A 436 -29.13 8.29 -19.32
N ALA A 437 -30.16 7.57 -19.76
CA ALA A 437 -31.23 7.09 -18.89
C ALA A 437 -30.76 6.23 -17.70
N LEU A 438 -29.67 5.48 -17.86
CA LEU A 438 -29.16 4.53 -16.86
C LEU A 438 -27.70 4.77 -16.48
N ASN A 439 -27.08 5.84 -16.96
CA ASN A 439 -25.69 6.17 -16.69
C ASN A 439 -25.55 7.58 -16.10
N PHE A 440 -24.88 7.64 -14.96
CA PHE A 440 -24.55 8.87 -14.25
C PHE A 440 -23.04 8.90 -14.02
N THR A 441 -22.46 10.10 -14.02
CA THR A 441 -21.02 10.28 -13.81
C THR A 441 -20.77 11.37 -12.78
N HIS A 442 -19.90 11.10 -11.82
CA HIS A 442 -19.45 12.10 -10.86
C HIS A 442 -18.75 13.27 -11.58
N LYS A 443 -19.06 14.52 -11.24
CA LYS A 443 -18.51 15.72 -11.91
C LYS A 443 -16.99 15.80 -11.84
N GLY A 444 -16.40 15.28 -10.77
CA GLY A 444 -14.94 15.21 -10.58
C GLY A 444 -14.21 14.16 -11.41
N LEU A 445 -14.90 13.30 -12.16
CA LEU A 445 -14.26 12.35 -13.07
C LEU A 445 -13.81 13.06 -14.35
N ASN A 446 -12.50 13.05 -14.60
CA ASN A 446 -11.95 13.30 -15.92
C ASN A 446 -12.25 12.07 -16.79
N LEU A 447 -13.27 12.18 -17.65
CA LEU A 447 -13.62 11.16 -18.64
C LEU A 447 -12.60 11.15 -19.79
#